data_AF-A0A7R9I2U0-F1
#
_entry.id   AF-A0A7R9I2U0-F1
#
_cell.length_a   1.000
_cell.length_b   1.000
_cell.length_c   1.000
_cell.angle_alpha   90.00
_cell.angle_beta   90.00
_cell.angle_gamma   90.00
#
_symmetry.space_group_name_H-M   'P 1'
#
loop_
_entity.id
_entity.type
_entity.pdbx_description
1 polymer ?
#
loop_
_entity_poly.entity_id
_entity_poly.type
_entity_poly.pdbx_seq_one_letter_code
_entity_poly.pdbx_strand_id
1 'polypeptide(L)'
;MFQRVSISVLFIIVTSSQGARILGLFPVPAKSHMIVFEPLMKELATRGHQVTVVSAFPLDKTKDNYTDIKLDIPDITKITSDQVVGLEVYPHFHGERQRKQVGKTTLRTPDRDSRLDLPIISSLLYCGSTALDYAPTEAGYKSTLVGMNGFDNIINIMKLGLRVTQLALESNEVQKLIHDEHQHFDLVFILSALNEAFYGFAHKFNASIISICPNVGFPWSLDSVGNKSPSSYVPNWFLSYGYNMTFLQRFYNTVFNLIMSASREISYLPDQNSLMKKHFHHLKNLPTLPDLERKTSLLFLNGAPGVTSARPLLPNVIQLGGIHIKPTKPLPD
;
A
#
# COMPACT_ATOMS: atom_id res chain seq x y z
N MET A 1 -3.82 -45.53 -35.52
CA MET A 1 -3.27 -44.19 -35.88
C MET A 1 -3.82 -43.09 -34.97
N PHE A 2 -5.16 -42.97 -34.83
CA PHE A 2 -5.81 -41.96 -33.98
C PHE A 2 -5.36 -41.91 -32.52
N GLN A 3 -5.16 -43.04 -31.86
CA GLN A 3 -4.78 -43.09 -30.44
C GLN A 3 -3.34 -42.57 -30.17
N ARG A 4 -2.43 -42.71 -31.15
CA ARG A 4 -1.06 -42.17 -31.05
C ARG A 4 -1.03 -40.66 -31.29
N VAL A 5 -1.90 -40.15 -32.18
CA VAL A 5 -2.06 -38.71 -32.41
C VAL A 5 -2.65 -38.03 -31.17
N SER A 6 -3.64 -38.65 -30.50
CA SER A 6 -4.22 -38.11 -29.26
C SER A 6 -3.22 -38.03 -28.11
N ILE A 7 -2.34 -39.02 -27.92
CA ILE A 7 -1.32 -38.99 -26.86
C ILE A 7 -0.25 -37.93 -27.15
N SER A 8 0.20 -37.81 -28.40
CA SER A 8 1.16 -36.78 -28.80
C SER A 8 0.60 -35.36 -28.67
N VAL A 9 -0.68 -35.14 -29.02
CA VAL A 9 -1.35 -33.85 -28.82
C VAL A 9 -1.50 -33.51 -27.33
N LEU A 10 -1.82 -34.49 -26.49
CA LEU A 10 -1.89 -34.30 -25.04
C LEU A 10 -0.50 -33.97 -24.45
N PHE A 11 0.56 -34.63 -24.92
CA PHE A 11 1.94 -34.33 -24.50
C PHE A 11 2.39 -32.92 -24.90
N ILE A 12 2.03 -32.46 -26.11
CA ILE A 12 2.34 -31.11 -26.59
C ILE A 12 1.60 -30.04 -25.76
N ILE A 13 0.32 -30.26 -25.42
CA ILE A 13 -0.47 -29.34 -24.59
C ILE A 13 0.09 -29.25 -23.15
N VAL A 14 0.58 -30.36 -22.59
CA VAL A 14 1.23 -30.38 -21.27
C VAL A 14 2.57 -29.64 -21.27
N THR A 15 3.31 -29.67 -22.38
CA THR A 15 4.58 -28.93 -22.52
C THR A 15 4.43 -27.43 -22.81
N SER A 16 3.22 -26.96 -23.14
CA SER A 16 2.96 -25.55 -23.49
C SER A 16 2.29 -24.72 -22.38
N SER A 17 2.25 -25.21 -21.14
CA SER A 17 1.77 -24.39 -20.01
C SER A 17 2.81 -23.31 -19.68
N GLN A 18 2.70 -22.15 -20.31
CA GLN A 18 3.41 -20.95 -19.88
C GLN A 18 2.79 -20.46 -18.56
N GLY A 19 3.64 -20.18 -17.57
CA GLY A 19 3.17 -19.56 -16.34
C GLY A 19 2.63 -18.16 -16.60
N ALA A 20 1.60 -17.77 -15.83
CA ALA A 20 1.03 -16.42 -15.87
C ALA A 20 2.09 -15.31 -15.76
N ARG A 21 1.80 -14.16 -16.37
CA ARG A 21 2.57 -12.92 -16.27
C ARG A 21 2.00 -12.08 -15.14
N ILE A 22 2.78 -11.90 -14.08
CA ILE A 22 2.36 -11.30 -12.81
C ILE A 22 3.12 -10.01 -12.60
N LEU A 23 2.40 -8.94 -12.28
CA LEU A 23 2.97 -7.64 -11.91
C LEU A 23 2.76 -7.36 -10.43
N GLY A 24 3.84 -7.16 -9.67
CA GLY A 24 3.81 -6.70 -8.28
C GLY A 24 4.13 -5.22 -8.15
N LEU A 25 3.20 -4.42 -7.63
CA LEU A 25 3.34 -2.97 -7.49
C LEU A 25 3.56 -2.61 -6.02
N PHE A 26 4.79 -2.19 -5.69
CA PHE A 26 5.23 -1.78 -4.35
C PHE A 26 5.81 -0.36 -4.39
N PRO A 27 4.98 0.67 -4.64
CA PRO A 27 5.48 2.03 -4.85
C PRO A 27 5.98 2.73 -3.59
N VAL A 28 5.68 2.19 -2.39
CA VAL A 28 6.12 2.77 -1.13
C VAL A 28 7.60 2.48 -0.90
N PRO A 29 8.49 3.50 -0.82
CA PRO A 29 9.92 3.30 -0.62
C PRO A 29 10.25 3.06 0.87
N ALA A 30 9.66 2.00 1.43
CA ALA A 30 9.94 1.51 2.78
C ALA A 30 10.16 -0.02 2.75
N LYS A 31 11.33 -0.49 3.22
CA LYS A 31 11.71 -1.91 3.12
C LYS A 31 10.70 -2.83 3.82
N SER A 32 10.08 -2.36 4.91
CA SER A 32 9.02 -3.06 5.64
C SER A 32 7.80 -3.41 4.78
N HIS A 33 7.44 -2.57 3.81
CA HIS A 33 6.26 -2.79 2.98
C HIS A 33 6.52 -3.82 1.87
N MET A 34 7.78 -3.95 1.46
CA MET A 34 8.19 -4.93 0.45
C MET A 34 8.55 -6.29 1.05
N ILE A 35 9.30 -6.33 2.15
CA ILE A 35 9.88 -7.56 2.69
C ILE A 35 8.82 -8.61 3.03
N VAL A 36 7.62 -8.18 3.42
CA VAL A 36 6.51 -9.06 3.78
C VAL A 36 6.08 -9.95 2.62
N PHE A 37 5.97 -9.41 1.40
CA PHE A 37 5.47 -10.13 0.22
C PHE A 37 6.56 -10.46 -0.80
N GLU A 38 7.80 -10.05 -0.56
CA GLU A 38 8.97 -10.47 -1.35
C GLU A 38 9.06 -12.01 -1.49
N PRO A 39 8.85 -12.83 -0.44
CA PRO A 39 8.83 -14.30 -0.56
C PRO A 39 7.72 -14.81 -1.48
N LEU A 40 6.53 -14.19 -1.45
CA LEU A 40 5.42 -14.56 -2.31
C LEU A 40 5.76 -14.33 -3.78
N MET A 41 6.35 -13.18 -4.12
CA MET A 41 6.77 -12.88 -5.49
C MET A 41 7.84 -13.86 -5.98
N LYS A 42 8.82 -14.19 -5.12
CA LYS A 42 9.87 -15.18 -5.41
C LYS A 42 9.32 -16.60 -5.61
N GLU A 43 8.35 -16.99 -4.80
CA GLU A 43 7.72 -18.31 -4.88
C GLU A 43 6.88 -18.44 -6.16
N LEU A 44 6.17 -17.39 -6.56
CA LEU A 44 5.45 -17.36 -7.84
C LEU A 44 6.41 -17.55 -9.03
N ALA A 45 7.54 -16.86 -9.05
CA ALA A 45 8.57 -17.09 -10.07
C ALA A 45 9.14 -18.53 -9.99
N THR A 46 9.33 -19.07 -8.78
CA THR A 46 9.79 -20.46 -8.60
C THR A 46 8.81 -21.48 -9.17
N ARG A 47 7.52 -21.19 -9.17
CA ARG A 47 6.47 -22.02 -9.78
C ARG A 47 6.31 -21.84 -11.29
N GLY A 48 7.20 -21.08 -11.94
CA GLY A 48 7.26 -20.92 -13.39
C GLY A 48 6.48 -19.73 -13.94
N HIS A 49 5.95 -18.84 -13.09
CA HIS A 49 5.33 -17.59 -13.54
C HIS A 49 6.37 -16.56 -13.96
N GLN A 50 6.04 -15.71 -14.92
CA GLN A 50 6.85 -14.53 -15.24
C GLN A 50 6.47 -13.42 -14.26
N VAL A 51 7.40 -13.00 -13.40
CA VAL A 51 7.11 -12.03 -12.34
C VAL A 51 7.87 -10.74 -12.60
N THR A 52 7.15 -9.62 -12.69
CA THR A 52 7.74 -8.28 -12.73
C THR A 52 7.38 -7.55 -11.45
N VAL A 53 8.35 -6.97 -10.74
CA VAL A 53 8.13 -6.23 -9.50
C VAL A 53 8.61 -4.80 -9.64
N VAL A 54 7.73 -3.84 -9.37
CA VAL A 54 8.03 -2.41 -9.32
C VAL A 54 8.24 -2.01 -7.86
N SER A 55 9.47 -1.64 -7.49
CA SER A 55 9.79 -1.27 -6.11
C SER A 55 11.09 -0.45 -5.99
N ALA A 56 11.30 0.21 -4.86
CA ALA A 56 12.56 0.88 -4.56
C ALA A 56 13.69 -0.08 -4.08
N PHE A 57 13.39 -1.38 -3.84
CA PHE A 57 14.33 -2.33 -3.25
C PHE A 57 14.48 -3.59 -4.12
N PRO A 58 15.15 -3.49 -5.28
CA PRO A 58 15.36 -4.64 -6.16
C PRO A 58 16.13 -5.77 -5.46
N LEU A 59 15.98 -6.99 -5.95
CA LEU A 59 16.70 -8.15 -5.45
C LEU A 59 18.14 -8.17 -5.99
N ASP A 60 19.10 -8.53 -5.14
CA ASP A 60 20.50 -8.70 -5.57
C ASP A 60 20.68 -9.85 -6.57
N LYS A 61 19.83 -10.88 -6.45
CA LYS A 61 19.81 -12.07 -7.32
C LYS A 61 18.38 -12.44 -7.64
N THR A 62 18.06 -12.51 -8.92
CA THR A 62 16.75 -12.89 -9.44
C THR A 62 16.87 -14.20 -10.22
N LYS A 63 15.72 -14.88 -10.41
CA LYS A 63 15.60 -15.95 -11.41
C LYS A 63 15.43 -15.32 -12.80
N ASP A 64 15.68 -16.07 -13.86
CA ASP A 64 15.54 -15.59 -15.24
C ASP A 64 14.13 -15.08 -15.58
N ASN A 65 13.12 -15.60 -14.88
CA ASN A 65 11.71 -15.21 -15.00
C ASN A 65 11.25 -14.19 -13.95
N TYR A 66 12.18 -13.51 -13.27
CA TYR A 66 11.89 -12.46 -12.29
C TYR A 66 12.61 -11.16 -12.68
N THR A 67 11.82 -10.12 -12.95
CA THR A 67 12.28 -8.80 -13.39
C THR A 67 11.98 -7.74 -12.33
N ASP A 68 13.00 -7.05 -11.84
CA ASP A 68 12.81 -5.86 -11.01
C ASP A 68 12.81 -4.58 -11.85
N ILE A 69 11.79 -3.75 -11.67
CA ILE A 69 11.73 -2.36 -12.12
C ILE A 69 12.03 -1.50 -10.90
N LYS A 70 13.29 -1.06 -10.79
CA LYS A 70 13.76 -0.23 -9.67
C LYS A 70 13.16 1.18 -9.76
N LEU A 71 12.44 1.59 -8.73
CA LEU A 71 12.01 2.96 -8.54
C LEU A 71 13.15 3.80 -7.97
N ASP A 72 13.59 4.80 -8.72
CA ASP A 72 14.57 5.78 -8.25
C ASP A 72 13.86 6.97 -7.57
N ILE A 73 13.34 6.72 -6.37
CA ILE A 73 12.66 7.71 -5.55
C ILE A 73 13.30 7.78 -4.16
N PRO A 74 13.25 8.93 -3.46
CA PRO A 74 13.78 9.04 -2.11
C PRO A 74 13.13 8.04 -1.16
N ASP A 75 13.93 7.50 -0.24
CA ASP A 75 13.41 6.74 0.90
C ASP A 75 12.33 7.55 1.63
N ILE A 76 11.32 6.86 2.17
CA ILE A 76 10.19 7.52 2.83
C ILE A 76 10.63 8.49 3.93
N THR A 77 11.74 8.22 4.61
CA THR A 77 12.32 9.05 5.67
C THR A 77 12.89 10.38 5.18
N LYS A 78 13.16 10.50 3.87
CA LYS A 78 13.73 11.70 3.23
C LYS A 78 12.67 12.58 2.58
N ILE A 79 11.42 12.14 2.55
CA ILE A 79 10.30 12.93 2.03
C ILE A 79 9.90 13.93 3.12
N THR A 80 10.14 15.22 2.88
CA THR A 80 10.04 16.25 3.93
C THR A 80 8.61 16.69 4.16
N SER A 81 8.33 17.22 5.36
CA SER A 81 7.04 17.83 5.70
C SER A 81 6.64 18.93 4.72
N ASP A 82 7.58 19.71 4.21
CA ASP A 82 7.29 20.79 3.27
C ASP A 82 6.82 20.27 1.91
N GLN A 83 7.30 19.10 1.50
CA GLN A 83 6.84 18.40 0.29
C GLN A 83 5.45 17.78 0.48
N VAL A 84 5.02 17.56 1.73
CA VAL A 84 3.71 17.02 2.11
C VAL A 84 2.70 18.17 2.35
N VAL A 85 3.16 19.29 2.92
CA VAL A 85 2.36 20.46 3.27
C VAL A 85 2.21 21.42 2.09
N GLY A 86 3.21 21.53 1.21
CA GLY A 86 3.18 22.34 -0.02
C GLY A 86 2.34 21.74 -1.16
N LEU A 87 1.74 20.56 -0.97
CA LEU A 87 0.63 20.09 -1.79
C LEU A 87 -0.60 20.94 -1.44
N GLU A 88 -0.72 22.12 -2.04
CA GLU A 88 -2.02 22.80 -2.12
C GLU A 88 -3.00 21.80 -2.76
N VAL A 89 -3.93 21.33 -1.95
CA VAL A 89 -5.07 20.49 -2.35
C VAL A 89 -5.66 21.09 -3.61
N TYR A 90 -5.73 20.31 -4.69
CA TYR A 90 -6.28 20.79 -5.96
C TYR A 90 -7.63 21.45 -5.69
N PRO A 91 -7.81 22.75 -5.98
CA PRO A 91 -9.02 23.45 -5.60
C PRO A 91 -10.16 22.99 -6.50
N HIS A 92 -11.00 22.10 -6.00
CA HIS A 92 -12.33 21.90 -6.56
C HIS A 92 -13.26 23.00 -6.03
N PHE A 93 -13.65 23.89 -6.94
CA PHE A 93 -14.66 24.95 -6.82
C PHE A 93 -14.31 26.19 -5.97
N HIS A 94 -13.81 27.25 -6.62
CA HIS A 94 -14.56 28.51 -6.82
C HIS A 94 -13.86 29.37 -7.88
N GLY A 95 -14.68 30.02 -8.72
CA GLY A 95 -14.24 30.81 -9.87
C GLY A 95 -13.24 31.92 -9.55
N GLU A 96 -12.49 32.28 -10.59
CA GLU A 96 -11.56 33.38 -10.73
C GLU A 96 -11.57 34.44 -9.62
N ARG A 97 -10.41 34.64 -8.98
CA ARG A 97 -9.93 35.98 -8.58
C ARG A 97 -8.40 36.00 -8.55
N GLN A 98 -7.86 36.97 -9.26
CA GLN A 98 -6.43 37.17 -9.50
C GLN A 98 -5.61 37.34 -8.21
N ARG A 99 -4.35 36.88 -8.29
CA ARG A 99 -3.26 37.19 -7.37
C ARG A 99 -3.20 38.70 -7.06
N LYS A 100 -3.28 39.07 -5.78
CA LYS A 100 -2.57 40.23 -5.27
C LYS A 100 -1.35 39.74 -4.50
N GLN A 101 -0.16 40.15 -4.96
CA GLN A 101 1.06 40.07 -4.17
C GLN A 101 0.84 40.80 -2.84
N VAL A 102 0.97 40.10 -1.72
CA VAL A 102 1.07 40.72 -0.40
C VAL A 102 2.53 40.63 0.03
N GLY A 103 3.07 41.79 0.42
CA GLY A 103 4.49 42.06 0.59
C GLY A 103 5.16 41.27 1.71
N LYS A 104 6.49 41.19 1.60
CA LYS A 104 7.40 40.66 2.62
C LYS A 104 7.20 41.42 3.93
N THR A 105 6.65 40.75 4.94
CA THR A 105 6.82 41.16 6.34
C THR A 105 7.79 40.18 6.99
N THR A 106 8.98 40.69 7.29
CA THR A 106 10.07 40.01 7.99
C THR A 106 9.63 39.69 9.41
N LEU A 107 9.32 38.42 9.69
CA LEU A 107 9.21 37.91 11.06
C LEU A 107 10.57 37.36 11.49
N ARG A 108 11.09 37.97 12.56
CA ARG A 108 12.32 37.64 13.28
C ARG A 108 12.35 36.15 13.63
N THR A 109 13.40 35.45 13.22
CA THR A 109 13.69 34.08 13.67
C THR A 109 14.08 34.10 15.15
N PRO A 110 13.44 33.32 16.03
CA PRO A 110 14.03 32.94 17.31
C PRO A 110 15.14 31.91 17.08
N ASP A 111 16.02 31.85 18.07
CA ASP A 111 17.36 31.27 18.04
C ASP A 111 17.45 29.80 17.61
N ARG A 112 18.60 29.49 17.00
CA ARG A 112 19.02 28.12 16.69
C ARG A 112 19.47 27.42 17.96
N ASP A 113 18.57 26.79 18.69
CA ASP A 113 18.92 25.61 19.49
C ASP A 113 17.68 24.86 19.98
N SER A 114 17.37 23.75 19.30
CA SER A 114 16.73 22.54 19.86
C SER A 114 16.39 21.61 18.69
N ARG A 115 17.09 20.48 18.66
CA ARG A 115 16.68 19.32 17.84
C ARG A 115 15.31 18.86 18.35
N LEU A 116 14.25 19.24 17.65
CA LEU A 116 12.93 18.62 17.76
C LEU A 116 12.79 17.71 16.54
N ASP A 117 13.33 16.50 16.67
CA ASP A 117 13.11 15.41 15.74
C ASP A 117 11.60 15.11 15.67
N LEU A 118 10.99 15.37 14.50
CA LEU A 118 9.55 15.23 14.29
C LEU A 118 9.14 13.73 14.28
N PRO A 119 8.14 13.31 15.09
CA PRO A 119 7.76 11.90 15.29
C PRO A 119 6.99 11.24 14.13
N ILE A 120 6.73 11.94 13.02
CA ILE A 120 5.90 11.46 11.89
C ILE A 120 6.54 10.25 11.17
N ILE A 121 7.87 10.18 11.15
CA ILE A 121 8.62 9.19 10.36
C ILE A 121 8.92 7.90 11.15
N SER A 122 9.05 8.00 12.48
CA SER A 122 9.34 6.87 13.36
C SER A 122 8.16 5.87 13.47
N SER A 123 6.92 6.38 13.43
CA SER A 123 5.69 5.56 13.48
C SER A 123 5.48 4.70 12.23
N LEU A 124 5.89 5.19 11.06
CA LEU A 124 5.79 4.46 9.79
C LEU A 124 6.78 3.28 9.71
N LEU A 125 7.93 3.39 10.36
CA LEU A 125 8.95 2.33 10.43
C LEU A 125 8.55 1.19 11.37
N TYR A 126 7.79 1.47 12.43
CA TYR A 126 7.38 0.49 13.44
C TYR A 126 6.27 -0.47 12.97
N CYS A 127 5.63 -0.17 11.84
CA CYS A 127 4.54 -0.96 11.25
C CYS A 127 4.99 -2.35 10.73
N GLY A 128 6.30 -2.61 10.59
CA GLY A 128 6.81 -3.82 9.94
C GLY A 128 7.65 -4.78 10.78
N SER A 129 8.14 -4.41 11.96
CA SER A 129 9.20 -5.18 12.65
C SER A 129 8.77 -5.89 13.93
N THR A 130 7.58 -5.65 14.49
CA THR A 130 7.23 -6.17 15.83
C THR A 130 5.88 -6.87 15.95
N ALA A 131 5.13 -7.06 14.85
CA ALA A 131 3.87 -7.80 14.89
C ALA A 131 4.01 -9.29 15.27
N LEU A 132 5.23 -9.84 15.26
CA LEU A 132 5.51 -11.22 15.65
C LEU A 132 6.41 -11.36 16.90
N ASP A 133 7.21 -10.35 17.24
CA ASP A 133 8.16 -10.42 18.37
C ASP A 133 7.66 -9.79 19.68
N TYR A 134 6.51 -9.11 19.66
CA TYR A 134 5.87 -8.64 20.89
C TYR A 134 4.49 -9.28 21.03
N ALA A 135 4.35 -10.19 22.01
CA ALA A 135 3.07 -10.30 22.72
C ALA A 135 2.63 -8.87 23.06
N PRO A 136 1.36 -8.48 22.80
CA PRO A 136 0.94 -7.08 22.83
C PRO A 136 0.88 -6.60 24.29
N THR A 137 2.04 -6.29 24.86
CA THR A 137 2.11 -5.58 26.13
C THR A 137 1.82 -4.11 25.85
N GLU A 138 0.94 -3.54 26.67
CA GLU A 138 0.44 -2.17 26.68
C GLU A 138 1.51 -1.07 26.48
N ALA A 139 2.80 -1.39 26.73
CA ALA A 139 3.94 -0.49 26.62
C ALA A 139 4.41 -0.24 25.17
N GLY A 140 4.36 -1.24 24.27
CA GLY A 140 4.85 -1.11 22.89
C GLY A 140 3.96 -0.23 21.99
N TYR A 141 2.70 -0.06 22.39
CA TYR A 141 1.74 0.79 21.68
C TYR A 141 1.87 2.26 22.06
N LYS A 142 2.40 2.54 23.24
CA LYS A 142 2.51 3.89 23.81
C LYS A 142 3.70 4.70 23.29
N SER A 143 4.69 4.14 22.60
CA SER A 143 5.96 4.85 22.37
C SER A 143 6.14 5.54 21.02
N THR A 144 5.29 5.29 20.02
CA THR A 144 5.62 5.69 18.63
C THR A 144 4.66 6.75 18.02
N LEU A 145 3.55 7.09 18.69
CA LEU A 145 2.54 8.05 18.19
C LEU A 145 2.35 9.28 19.10
N VAL A 146 3.23 9.49 20.09
CA VAL A 146 2.99 10.33 21.28
C VAL A 146 2.98 11.84 21.01
N GLY A 147 3.30 12.31 19.80
CA GLY A 147 3.48 13.74 19.54
C GLY A 147 2.28 14.51 18.96
N MET A 148 1.26 13.82 18.42
CA MET A 148 0.21 14.46 17.61
C MET A 148 -1.17 13.87 17.92
N ASN A 149 -2.23 14.68 17.80
CA ASN A 149 -3.59 14.16 17.92
C ASN A 149 -3.87 13.13 16.78
N GLY A 150 -4.74 12.15 17.01
CA GLY A 150 -4.98 11.07 16.04
C GLY A 150 -5.49 11.56 14.68
N PHE A 151 -6.10 12.75 14.61
CA PHE A 151 -6.65 13.33 13.38
C PHE A 151 -5.57 13.97 12.49
N ASP A 152 -4.64 14.73 13.07
CA ASP A 152 -3.51 15.32 12.36
C ASP A 152 -2.63 14.22 11.76
N ASN A 153 -2.49 13.09 12.47
CA ASN A 153 -1.80 11.90 11.96
C ASN A 153 -2.45 11.35 10.68
N ILE A 154 -3.79 11.31 10.61
CA ILE A 154 -4.51 10.84 9.41
C ILE A 154 -4.29 11.79 8.22
N ILE A 155 -4.43 13.10 8.43
CA ILE A 155 -4.30 14.05 7.33
C ILE A 155 -2.87 13.99 6.76
N ASN A 156 -1.87 13.93 7.64
CA ASN A 156 -0.47 13.85 7.22
C ASN A 156 -0.14 12.54 6.51
N ILE A 157 -0.65 11.40 6.98
CA ILE A 157 -0.39 10.11 6.32
C ILE A 157 -1.05 10.03 4.94
N MET A 158 -2.26 10.58 4.80
CA MET A 158 -2.95 10.66 3.51
C MET A 158 -2.19 11.55 2.51
N LYS A 159 -1.73 12.73 2.95
CA LYS A 159 -0.90 13.62 2.11
C LYS A 159 0.44 12.98 1.73
N LEU A 160 1.07 12.27 2.67
CA LEU A 160 2.31 11.52 2.38
C LEU A 160 2.05 10.42 1.34
N GLY A 161 0.96 9.67 1.49
CA GLY A 161 0.54 8.66 0.52
C GLY A 161 0.35 9.25 -0.88
N LEU A 162 -0.33 10.40 -0.98
CA LEU A 162 -0.47 11.12 -2.24
C LEU A 162 0.89 11.52 -2.84
N ARG A 163 1.79 12.07 -2.02
CA ARG A 163 3.12 12.48 -2.49
C ARG A 163 3.98 11.32 -2.98
N VAL A 164 4.03 10.23 -2.22
CA VAL A 164 4.75 9.00 -2.58
C VAL A 164 4.21 8.43 -3.88
N THR A 165 2.88 8.39 -4.00
CA THR A 165 2.21 7.88 -5.21
C THR A 165 2.54 8.75 -6.42
N GLN A 166 2.52 10.07 -6.27
CA GLN A 166 2.89 11.00 -7.33
C GLN A 166 4.35 10.79 -7.76
N LEU A 167 5.29 10.74 -6.83
CA LEU A 167 6.71 10.51 -7.12
C LEU A 167 6.91 9.19 -7.88
N ALA A 168 6.25 8.12 -7.44
CA ALA A 168 6.34 6.83 -8.09
C ALA A 168 5.74 6.85 -9.51
N LEU A 169 4.57 7.46 -9.70
CA LEU A 169 3.95 7.59 -11.02
C LEU A 169 4.74 8.48 -11.97
N GLU A 170 5.38 9.53 -11.46
CA GLU A 170 6.22 10.45 -12.24
C GLU A 170 7.61 9.89 -12.57
N SER A 171 8.01 8.76 -11.97
CA SER A 171 9.29 8.11 -12.27
C SER A 171 9.36 7.61 -13.73
N ASN A 172 10.56 7.69 -14.32
CA ASN A 172 10.78 7.31 -15.71
C ASN A 172 10.44 5.84 -15.98
N GLU A 173 10.69 4.97 -14.99
CA GLU A 173 10.48 3.54 -15.06
C GLU A 173 8.99 3.20 -15.09
N VAL A 174 8.20 3.88 -14.26
CA VAL A 174 6.75 3.71 -14.22
C VAL A 174 6.10 4.34 -15.44
N GLN A 175 6.58 5.51 -15.90
CA GLN A 175 6.10 6.11 -17.14
C GLN A 175 6.36 5.20 -18.36
N LYS A 176 7.53 4.57 -18.46
CA LYS A 176 7.80 3.55 -19.48
C LYS A 176 6.78 2.41 -19.40
N LEU A 177 6.52 1.87 -18.21
CA LEU A 177 5.53 0.81 -18.05
C LEU A 177 4.12 1.28 -18.45
N ILE A 178 3.72 2.50 -18.07
CA ILE A 178 2.41 3.10 -18.40
C ILE A 178 2.21 3.27 -19.91
N HIS A 179 3.28 3.58 -20.66
CA HIS A 179 3.22 3.81 -22.11
C HIS A 179 3.64 2.59 -22.95
N ASP A 180 4.10 1.51 -22.33
CA ASP A 180 4.43 0.25 -23.02
C ASP A 180 3.15 -0.42 -23.53
N GLU A 181 3.05 -0.62 -24.86
CA GLU A 181 1.94 -1.30 -25.53
C GLU A 181 2.21 -2.79 -25.80
N HIS A 182 3.43 -3.25 -25.58
CA HIS A 182 3.87 -4.62 -25.87
C HIS A 182 3.79 -5.53 -24.64
N GLN A 183 3.87 -4.96 -23.43
CA GLN A 183 3.73 -5.71 -22.19
C GLN A 183 2.27 -6.05 -21.87
N HIS A 184 2.08 -7.28 -21.40
CA HIS A 184 0.83 -7.82 -20.92
C HIS A 184 1.04 -8.48 -19.54
N PHE A 185 0.04 -8.41 -18.68
CA PHE A 185 0.00 -9.08 -17.38
C PHE A 185 -1.39 -9.66 -17.15
N ASP A 186 -1.46 -10.90 -16.66
CA ASP A 186 -2.71 -11.60 -16.35
C ASP A 186 -3.23 -11.22 -14.95
N LEU A 187 -2.29 -10.86 -14.07
CA LEU A 187 -2.54 -10.61 -12.66
C LEU A 187 -1.68 -9.45 -12.14
N VAL A 188 -2.30 -8.56 -11.37
CA VAL A 188 -1.63 -7.43 -10.72
C VAL A 188 -1.80 -7.54 -9.20
N PHE A 189 -0.68 -7.64 -8.50
CA PHE A 189 -0.59 -7.47 -7.07
C PHE A 189 -0.42 -5.97 -6.75
N ILE A 190 -1.33 -5.41 -5.97
CA ILE A 190 -1.32 -4.00 -5.57
C ILE A 190 -1.10 -3.91 -4.07
N LEU A 191 0.02 -3.31 -3.67
CA LEU A 191 0.23 -2.92 -2.28
C LEU A 191 -0.89 -1.96 -1.85
N SER A 192 -1.59 -2.28 -0.76
CA SER A 192 -2.62 -1.44 -0.15
C SER A 192 -2.01 -0.64 0.99
N ALA A 193 -1.30 0.45 0.65
CA ALA A 193 -0.60 1.30 1.59
C ALA A 193 -0.63 2.79 1.14
N LEU A 194 -1.84 3.31 0.93
CA LEU A 194 -2.10 4.70 0.53
C LEU A 194 -1.50 5.07 -0.84
N ASN A 195 -1.65 4.17 -1.81
CA ASN A 195 -1.13 4.27 -3.17
C ASN A 195 -2.17 3.90 -4.25
N GLU A 196 -3.42 4.28 -4.02
CA GLU A 196 -4.57 3.83 -4.78
C GLU A 196 -4.51 4.20 -6.28
N ALA A 197 -3.82 5.27 -6.70
CA ALA A 197 -3.69 5.56 -8.13
C ALA A 197 -3.04 4.42 -8.96
N PHE A 198 -2.33 3.48 -8.32
CA PHE A 198 -1.77 2.29 -8.97
C PHE A 198 -2.82 1.28 -9.45
N TYR A 199 -4.07 1.36 -9.00
CA TYR A 199 -5.18 0.57 -9.56
C TYR A 199 -5.39 0.81 -11.06
N GLY A 200 -4.94 1.95 -11.60
CA GLY A 200 -4.93 2.22 -13.04
C GLY A 200 -4.20 1.16 -13.87
N PHE A 201 -3.19 0.49 -13.31
CA PHE A 201 -2.48 -0.61 -13.99
C PHE A 201 -3.37 -1.83 -14.26
N ALA A 202 -4.33 -2.11 -13.39
CA ALA A 202 -5.26 -3.20 -13.61
C ALA A 202 -6.13 -2.94 -14.83
N HIS A 203 -6.59 -1.69 -15.02
CA HIS A 203 -7.32 -1.29 -16.23
C HIS A 203 -6.42 -1.30 -17.47
N LYS A 204 -5.20 -0.77 -17.35
CA LYS A 204 -4.21 -0.75 -18.44
C LYS A 204 -3.99 -2.14 -19.05
N PHE A 205 -3.79 -3.14 -18.19
CA PHE A 205 -3.49 -4.50 -18.62
C PHE A 205 -4.73 -5.40 -18.72
N ASN A 206 -5.92 -4.89 -18.38
CA ASN A 206 -7.14 -5.68 -18.24
C ASN A 206 -6.93 -6.92 -17.35
N ALA A 207 -6.20 -6.73 -16.24
CA ALA A 207 -5.70 -7.80 -15.39
C ALA A 207 -6.55 -7.97 -14.13
N SER A 208 -6.55 -9.19 -13.58
CA SER A 208 -7.18 -9.45 -12.27
C SER A 208 -6.38 -8.79 -11.14
N ILE A 209 -7.07 -8.32 -10.10
CA ILE A 209 -6.48 -7.57 -8.99
C ILE A 209 -6.41 -8.44 -7.74
N ILE A 210 -5.21 -8.56 -7.17
CA ILE A 210 -5.01 -9.03 -5.80
C ILE A 210 -4.39 -7.90 -4.98
N SER A 211 -5.04 -7.50 -3.90
CA SER A 211 -4.46 -6.53 -2.97
C SER A 211 -3.59 -7.24 -1.94
N ILE A 212 -2.52 -6.58 -1.52
CA ILE A 212 -1.64 -7.07 -0.45
C ILE A 212 -1.46 -5.97 0.58
N CYS A 213 -1.67 -6.28 1.85
CA CYS A 213 -1.55 -5.33 2.93
C CYS A 213 -0.44 -5.80 3.89
N PRO A 214 0.59 -4.98 4.14
CA PRO A 214 1.75 -5.38 4.95
C PRO A 214 1.42 -5.48 6.45
N ASN A 215 0.17 -5.25 6.83
CA ASN A 215 -0.37 -5.35 8.18
C ASN A 215 -1.68 -6.14 8.17
N VAL A 216 -2.41 -6.11 9.28
CA VAL A 216 -3.69 -6.83 9.49
C VAL A 216 -4.89 -6.25 8.73
N GLY A 217 -4.64 -5.33 7.80
CA GLY A 217 -5.65 -4.65 6.98
C GLY A 217 -6.11 -3.35 7.63
N PHE A 218 -5.94 -2.25 6.90
CA PHE A 218 -6.67 -1.01 7.18
C PHE A 218 -8.16 -1.18 6.84
N PRO A 219 -9.06 -0.37 7.43
CA PRO A 219 -10.49 -0.47 7.11
C PRO A 219 -10.80 -0.38 5.61
N TRP A 220 -10.14 0.53 4.88
CA TRP A 220 -10.32 0.65 3.43
C TRP A 220 -9.78 -0.55 2.64
N SER A 221 -8.66 -1.15 3.08
CA SER A 221 -8.13 -2.37 2.46
C SER A 221 -9.13 -3.54 2.56
N LEU A 222 -9.82 -3.67 3.69
CA LEU A 222 -10.84 -4.71 3.88
C LEU A 222 -12.12 -4.39 3.09
N ASP A 223 -12.48 -3.12 3.00
CA ASP A 223 -13.63 -2.65 2.24
C ASP A 223 -13.52 -2.93 0.74
N SER A 224 -12.30 -2.92 0.17
CA SER A 224 -12.08 -3.20 -1.27
C SER A 224 -12.54 -4.59 -1.70
N VAL A 225 -12.61 -5.52 -0.75
CA VAL A 225 -13.05 -6.92 -0.95
C VAL A 225 -14.39 -7.21 -0.29
N GLY A 226 -15.10 -6.18 0.16
CA GLY A 226 -16.42 -6.28 0.80
C GLY A 226 -16.39 -6.70 2.28
N ASN A 227 -15.22 -6.78 2.91
CA ASN A 227 -15.09 -7.16 4.32
C ASN A 227 -15.13 -5.92 5.22
N LYS A 228 -16.19 -5.72 6.00
CA LYS A 228 -16.30 -4.55 6.88
C LYS A 228 -15.65 -4.83 8.24
N SER A 229 -14.67 -4.01 8.64
CA SER A 229 -14.03 -4.13 9.95
C SER A 229 -14.91 -3.53 11.06
N PRO A 230 -15.31 -4.31 12.09
CA PRO A 230 -16.21 -3.83 13.14
C PRO A 230 -15.50 -2.94 14.16
N SER A 231 -15.78 -1.64 14.11
CA SER A 231 -15.19 -0.63 15.00
C SER A 231 -15.63 -0.71 16.47
N SER A 232 -16.62 -1.53 16.81
CA SER A 232 -17.08 -1.70 18.19
C SER A 232 -16.14 -2.53 19.05
N TYR A 233 -15.26 -3.34 18.45
CA TYR A 233 -14.28 -4.16 19.19
C TYR A 233 -12.92 -4.28 18.50
N VAL A 234 -12.80 -3.90 17.22
CA VAL A 234 -11.50 -3.79 16.55
C VAL A 234 -10.97 -2.37 16.75
N PRO A 235 -9.86 -2.18 17.48
CA PRO A 235 -9.26 -0.86 17.66
C PRO A 235 -8.72 -0.35 16.32
N ASN A 236 -8.91 0.94 16.08
CA ASN A 236 -8.29 1.64 14.97
C ASN A 236 -6.78 1.76 15.22
N TRP A 237 -6.00 1.49 14.18
CA TRP A 237 -4.54 1.50 14.24
C TRP A 237 -3.91 2.84 14.63
N PHE A 238 -4.61 3.96 14.42
CA PHE A 238 -4.15 5.29 14.79
C PHE A 238 -4.55 5.68 16.21
N LEU A 239 -5.37 4.88 16.88
CA LEU A 239 -5.81 5.12 18.25
C LEU A 239 -5.05 4.20 19.19
N SER A 240 -4.41 4.76 20.21
CA SER A 240 -3.62 4.02 21.21
C SER A 240 -4.44 3.12 22.16
N TYR A 241 -5.48 2.44 21.66
CA TYR A 241 -6.29 1.44 22.36
C TYR A 241 -5.87 -0.02 22.12
N GLY A 242 -5.88 -0.81 23.20
CA GLY A 242 -5.82 -2.27 23.11
C GLY A 242 -7.18 -2.91 22.80
N TYR A 243 -7.23 -4.24 22.75
CA TYR A 243 -8.45 -4.99 22.43
C TYR A 243 -9.53 -4.90 23.52
N ASN A 244 -9.13 -4.60 24.75
CA ASN A 244 -10.04 -4.39 25.87
C ASN A 244 -10.44 -2.90 25.96
N MET A 245 -11.28 -2.46 25.03
CA MET A 245 -11.83 -1.09 25.06
C MET A 245 -13.04 -0.98 26.00
N THR A 246 -13.05 0.06 26.84
CA THR A 246 -14.24 0.50 27.58
C THR A 246 -15.33 1.00 26.62
N PHE A 247 -16.57 1.14 27.10
CA PHE A 247 -17.66 1.67 26.27
C PHE A 247 -17.30 3.01 25.61
N LEU A 248 -16.73 3.97 26.35
CA LEU A 248 -16.33 5.27 25.80
C LEU A 248 -15.18 5.15 24.78
N GLN A 249 -14.23 4.25 25.01
CA GLN A 249 -13.16 3.98 24.03
C GLN A 249 -13.73 3.37 22.75
N ARG A 250 -14.69 2.45 22.83
CA ARG A 250 -15.39 1.88 21.66
C ARG A 250 -16.19 2.94 20.91
N PHE A 251 -16.88 3.82 21.64
CA PHE A 251 -17.62 4.94 21.04
C PHE A 251 -16.68 5.87 20.29
N TYR A 252 -15.59 6.33 20.94
CA TYR A 252 -14.60 7.18 20.30
C TYR A 252 -13.92 6.49 19.10
N ASN A 253 -13.57 5.22 19.24
CA ASN A 253 -13.02 4.41 18.16
C ASN A 253 -13.97 4.35 16.95
N THR A 254 -15.27 4.20 17.20
CA THR A 254 -16.30 4.18 16.15
C THR A 254 -16.39 5.53 15.45
N VAL A 255 -16.51 6.64 16.21
CA VAL A 255 -16.55 8.00 15.66
C VAL A 255 -15.30 8.30 14.84
N PHE A 256 -14.13 7.92 15.35
CA PHE A 256 -12.86 8.12 14.65
C PHE A 256 -12.78 7.35 13.33
N ASN A 257 -13.21 6.08 13.29
CA ASN A 257 -13.29 5.31 12.05
C ASN A 257 -14.24 5.95 11.03
N LEU A 258 -15.38 6.49 11.48
CA LEU A 258 -16.34 7.18 10.60
C LEU A 258 -15.72 8.45 10.00
N ILE A 259 -15.07 9.27 10.82
CA ILE A 259 -14.38 10.48 10.34
C ILE A 259 -13.27 10.10 9.37
N MET A 260 -12.44 9.11 9.70
CA MET A 260 -11.37 8.62 8.82
C MET A 260 -11.91 8.12 7.49
N SER A 261 -13.01 7.37 7.50
CA SER A 261 -13.69 6.93 6.28
C SER A 261 -14.21 8.12 5.46
N ALA A 262 -14.84 9.10 6.10
CA ALA A 262 -15.33 10.30 5.42
C ALA A 262 -14.18 11.13 4.83
N SER A 263 -13.10 11.36 5.58
CA SER A 263 -11.89 12.05 5.11
C SER A 263 -11.26 11.35 3.91
N ARG A 264 -11.27 10.01 3.92
CA ARG A 264 -10.81 9.22 2.79
C ARG A 264 -11.64 9.48 1.54
N GLU A 265 -12.96 9.35 1.63
CA GLU A 265 -13.87 9.48 0.48
C GLU A 265 -14.01 10.91 -0.04
N ILE A 266 -13.98 11.91 0.85
CA ILE A 266 -14.24 13.31 0.50
C ILE A 266 -12.98 14.03 0.03
N SER A 267 -11.80 13.67 0.54
CA SER A 267 -10.56 14.39 0.25
C SER A 267 -9.51 13.52 -0.43
N TYR A 268 -9.11 12.41 0.19
CA TYR A 268 -7.97 11.63 -0.27
C TYR A 268 -8.20 10.87 -1.59
N LEU A 269 -9.33 10.16 -1.71
CA LEU A 269 -9.66 9.39 -2.91
C LEU A 269 -9.85 10.26 -4.15
N PRO A 270 -10.53 11.42 -4.09
CA PRO A 270 -10.59 12.35 -5.22
C PRO A 270 -9.20 12.76 -5.73
N ASP A 271 -8.27 13.09 -4.84
CA ASP A 271 -6.90 13.46 -5.21
C ASP A 271 -6.16 12.28 -5.87
N GLN A 272 -6.26 11.08 -5.30
CA GLN A 272 -5.70 9.85 -5.89
C GLN A 272 -6.31 9.53 -7.26
N ASN A 273 -7.63 9.70 -7.41
CA ASN A 273 -8.33 9.48 -8.67
C ASN A 273 -7.93 10.50 -9.73
N SER A 274 -7.72 11.76 -9.35
CA SER A 274 -7.20 12.81 -10.23
C SER A 274 -5.79 12.47 -10.71
N LEU A 275 -4.92 12.04 -9.80
CA LEU A 275 -3.56 11.60 -10.11
C LEU A 275 -3.57 10.40 -11.07
N MET A 276 -4.40 9.39 -10.80
CA MET A 276 -4.59 8.25 -11.71
C MET A 276 -5.02 8.72 -13.10
N LYS A 277 -6.08 9.53 -13.19
CA LYS A 277 -6.58 10.03 -14.47
C LYS A 277 -5.54 10.85 -15.22
N LYS A 278 -4.73 11.65 -14.52
CA LYS A 278 -3.63 12.43 -15.10
C LYS A 278 -2.61 11.52 -15.79
N HIS A 279 -2.17 10.44 -15.15
CA HIS A 279 -1.11 9.58 -15.70
C HIS A 279 -1.62 8.51 -16.66
N PHE A 280 -2.90 8.12 -16.57
CA PHE A 280 -3.52 7.11 -17.42
C PHE A 280 -4.53 7.70 -18.43
N HIS A 281 -4.44 9.00 -18.73
CA HIS A 281 -5.41 9.72 -19.57
C HIS A 281 -5.52 9.20 -21.02
N HIS A 282 -4.48 8.54 -21.53
CA HIS A 282 -4.46 7.92 -22.86
C HIS A 282 -5.31 6.64 -22.94
N LEU A 283 -5.64 6.04 -21.79
CA LEU A 283 -6.47 4.84 -21.76
C LEU A 283 -7.94 5.18 -21.99
N LYS A 284 -8.56 4.46 -22.92
CA LYS A 284 -10.00 4.59 -23.20
C LYS A 284 -10.81 4.02 -22.02
N ASN A 285 -11.94 4.67 -21.73
CA ASN A 285 -12.93 4.22 -20.73
C ASN A 285 -12.34 3.92 -19.35
N LEU A 286 -11.36 4.71 -18.90
CA LEU A 286 -10.76 4.55 -17.57
C LEU A 286 -11.84 4.75 -16.47
N PRO A 287 -12.16 3.71 -15.67
CA PRO A 287 -13.16 3.82 -14.60
C PRO A 287 -12.69 4.73 -13.47
N THR A 288 -13.60 5.06 -12.55
CA THR A 288 -13.19 5.75 -11.33
C THR A 288 -12.34 4.84 -10.45
N LEU A 289 -11.49 5.43 -9.64
CA LEU A 289 -10.66 4.69 -8.70
C LEU A 289 -11.49 3.78 -7.75
N PRO A 290 -12.62 4.22 -7.15
CA PRO A 290 -13.49 3.33 -6.37
C PRO A 290 -14.06 2.16 -7.18
N ASP A 291 -14.35 2.33 -8.48
CA ASP A 291 -14.81 1.22 -9.33
C ASP A 291 -13.73 0.19 -9.57
N LEU A 292 -12.46 0.61 -9.68
CA LEU A 292 -11.32 -0.29 -9.81
C LEU A 292 -11.02 -0.98 -8.47
N GLU A 293 -11.08 -0.25 -7.35
CA GLU A 293 -10.84 -0.80 -6.02
C GLU A 293 -11.84 -1.94 -5.69
N ARG A 294 -13.12 -1.78 -6.06
CA ARG A 294 -14.16 -2.82 -5.90
C ARG A 294 -13.98 -4.06 -6.77
N LYS A 295 -13.10 -4.04 -7.77
CA LYS A 295 -12.78 -5.22 -8.61
C LYS A 295 -11.72 -6.12 -7.99
N THR A 296 -11.22 -5.79 -6.80
CA THR A 296 -10.28 -6.63 -6.06
C THR A 296 -10.94 -7.97 -5.74
N SER A 297 -10.34 -9.07 -6.23
CA SER A 297 -10.91 -10.42 -6.03
C SER A 297 -10.41 -11.08 -4.75
N LEU A 298 -9.21 -10.71 -4.29
CA LEU A 298 -8.53 -11.33 -3.15
C LEU A 298 -7.66 -10.30 -2.41
N LEU A 299 -7.63 -10.40 -1.09
CA LEU A 299 -6.78 -9.59 -0.22
C LEU A 299 -5.86 -10.50 0.61
N PHE A 300 -4.55 -10.27 0.52
CA PHE A 300 -3.58 -10.88 1.42
C PHE A 300 -3.19 -9.92 2.55
N LEU A 301 -3.21 -10.43 3.77
CA LEU A 301 -2.87 -9.67 4.97
C LEU A 301 -1.62 -10.26 5.64
N ASN A 302 -0.78 -9.39 6.20
CA ASN A 302 0.24 -9.80 7.15
C ASN A 302 -0.39 -9.96 8.55
N GLY A 303 -1.13 -11.04 8.71
CA GLY A 303 -1.72 -11.45 9.97
C GLY A 303 -1.75 -12.97 10.07
N ALA A 304 -1.87 -13.49 11.28
CA ALA A 304 -2.01 -14.93 11.51
C ALA A 304 -3.11 -15.20 12.54
N PRO A 305 -3.89 -16.28 12.38
CA PRO A 305 -4.83 -16.73 13.40
C PRO A 305 -4.09 -16.99 14.71
N GLY A 306 -4.64 -16.50 15.83
CA GLY A 306 -4.04 -16.68 17.17
C GLY A 306 -2.97 -15.66 17.56
N VAL A 307 -2.31 -15.00 16.59
CA VAL A 307 -1.40 -13.86 16.86
C VAL A 307 -2.17 -12.54 16.80
N THR A 308 -3.04 -12.42 15.81
CA THR A 308 -3.82 -11.21 15.56
C THR A 308 -5.18 -11.29 16.25
N SER A 309 -5.77 -10.14 16.54
CA SER A 309 -7.09 -10.06 17.15
C SER A 309 -8.14 -10.79 16.31
N ALA A 310 -9.14 -11.36 17.00
CA ALA A 310 -10.29 -11.96 16.34
C ALA A 310 -11.00 -10.89 15.49
N ARG A 311 -11.07 -11.14 14.18
CA ARG A 311 -11.76 -10.31 13.19
C ARG A 311 -12.64 -11.21 12.32
N PRO A 312 -13.84 -10.76 11.94
CA PRO A 312 -14.62 -11.44 10.92
C PRO A 312 -13.92 -11.18 9.58
N LEU A 313 -13.42 -12.25 8.97
CA LEU A 313 -12.78 -12.19 7.66
C LEU A 313 -13.60 -13.01 6.66
N LEU A 314 -13.89 -12.43 5.51
CA LEU A 314 -14.50 -13.14 4.39
C LEU A 314 -13.53 -14.17 3.77
N PRO A 315 -14.02 -15.19 3.05
CA PRO A 315 -13.17 -16.21 2.43
C PRO A 315 -12.12 -15.68 1.44
N ASN A 316 -12.36 -14.50 0.87
CA ASN A 316 -11.44 -13.80 -0.04
C ASN A 316 -10.44 -12.89 0.71
N VAL A 317 -10.29 -13.05 2.02
CA VAL A 317 -9.26 -12.40 2.83
C VAL A 317 -8.36 -13.47 3.44
N ILE A 318 -7.15 -13.61 2.90
CA ILE A 318 -6.20 -14.65 3.34
C ILE A 318 -5.08 -14.04 4.17
N GLN A 319 -4.86 -14.65 5.31
CA GLN A 319 -3.82 -14.29 6.26
C GLN A 319 -2.51 -15.03 5.93
N LEU A 320 -1.48 -14.28 5.54
CA LEU A 320 -0.14 -14.76 5.19
C LEU A 320 0.92 -14.21 6.15
N GLY A 321 0.63 -14.21 7.45
CA GLY A 321 1.53 -13.74 8.49
C GLY A 321 2.83 -14.54 8.54
N GLY A 322 3.96 -13.85 8.66
CA GLY A 322 5.25 -14.47 8.92
C GLY A 322 5.93 -15.18 7.74
N ILE A 323 5.39 -15.10 6.51
CA ILE A 323 6.02 -15.73 5.33
C ILE A 323 7.43 -15.20 4.99
N HIS A 324 7.80 -14.05 5.57
CA HIS A 324 9.10 -13.41 5.42
C HIS A 324 10.10 -13.74 6.53
N ILE A 325 9.68 -14.49 7.56
CA ILE A 325 10.56 -14.95 8.64
C ILE A 325 11.54 -15.96 8.06
N LYS A 326 12.84 -15.69 8.27
CA LYS A 326 13.92 -16.61 7.90
C LYS A 326 14.08 -17.69 8.98
N PRO A 327 14.58 -18.89 8.64
CA PRO A 327 14.95 -19.89 9.63
C PRO A 327 15.88 -19.29 10.70
N THR A 328 15.58 -19.57 11.96
CA THR A 328 16.39 -19.10 13.10
C THR A 328 17.77 -19.73 13.07
N LYS A 329 18.80 -18.95 13.39
CA LYS A 329 20.14 -19.50 13.66
C LYS A 329 20.09 -20.30 14.97
N PRO A 330 20.89 -21.37 15.12
CA PRO A 330 21.07 -22.02 16.41
C PRO A 330 21.55 -20.99 17.45
N LEU A 331 21.13 -21.17 18.70
CA LEU A 331 21.58 -20.32 19.81
C LEU A 331 23.11 -20.46 19.95
N PRO A 332 23.83 -19.37 20.23
CA PRO A 332 25.24 -19.47 20.65
C PRO A 332 25.32 -20.35 21.90
N ASP A 333 26.36 -21.19 21.97
CA ASP A 333 26.66 -22.04 23.14
C ASP A 333 26.89 -21.21 24.42
#